data_AF-A0A1F5JCP9-F1
#
_entry.id   AF-A0A1F5JCP9-F1
#
_cell.length_a   1.000
_cell.length_b   1.000
_cell.length_c   1.000
_cell.angle_alpha   90.00
_cell.angle_beta   90.00
_cell.angle_gamma   90.00
#
_symmetry.space_group_name_H-M   'P 1'
#
loop_
_entity.id
_entity.type
_entity.pdbx_description
1 polymer ?
#
loop_
_entity_poly.entity_id
_entity_poly.type
_entity_poly.pdbx_seq_one_letter_code
_entity_poly.pdbx_strand_id
1 'polypeptide(L)'
;MRKRFKKLPKFKSEDEERDFWATADSSEYFDWNKAERVIFPNLKPSTETISLRLPQYLLARIKQIANFKDVPYQSLIKIFLAERVAKELKG
;
A
#
# COMPACT_ATOMS: atom_id res chain seq x y z
N MET A 1 -6.05 -14.47 -31.93
CA MET A 1 -7.50 -14.58 -31.70
C MET A 1 -7.97 -13.41 -30.85
N ARG A 2 -9.07 -12.73 -31.19
CA ARG A 2 -9.61 -11.62 -30.38
C ARG A 2 -10.38 -12.20 -29.17
N LYS A 3 -9.85 -12.05 -27.96
CA LYS A 3 -10.54 -12.43 -26.71
C LYS A 3 -11.78 -11.52 -26.58
N ARG A 4 -12.98 -12.10 -26.48
CA ARG A 4 -14.23 -11.34 -26.27
C ARG A 4 -14.45 -11.18 -24.77
N PHE A 5 -14.32 -9.97 -24.26
CA PHE A 5 -14.56 -9.66 -22.86
C PHE A 5 -16.05 -9.69 -22.53
N LYS A 6 -16.39 -10.17 -21.33
CA LYS A 6 -17.76 -10.13 -20.81
C LYS A 6 -18.18 -8.68 -20.55
N LYS A 7 -19.47 -8.37 -20.73
CA LYS A 7 -20.00 -7.04 -20.41
C LYS A 7 -19.91 -6.83 -18.90
N LEU A 8 -19.38 -5.68 -18.49
CA LEU A 8 -19.35 -5.26 -17.09
C LEU A 8 -20.80 -5.15 -16.57
N PRO A 9 -21.13 -5.80 -15.43
CA PRO A 9 -22.41 -5.61 -14.77
C PRO A 9 -22.53 -4.17 -14.24
N LYS A 10 -23.76 -3.66 -14.13
CA LYS A 10 -24.04 -2.36 -13.51
C LYS A 10 -24.27 -2.58 -12.02
N PHE A 11 -23.38 -2.07 -11.18
CA PHE A 11 -23.53 -2.10 -9.72
C PHE A 11 -24.29 -0.86 -9.23
N LYS A 12 -25.01 -1.00 -8.11
CA LYS A 12 -25.71 0.12 -7.46
C LYS A 12 -24.89 0.75 -6.34
N SER A 13 -23.92 0.02 -5.79
CA SER A 13 -23.03 0.47 -4.69
C SER A 13 -21.59 -0.04 -4.89
N GLU A 14 -20.62 0.65 -4.29
CA GLU A 14 -19.21 0.24 -4.26
C GLU A 14 -19.02 -1.08 -3.49
N ASP A 15 -19.82 -1.32 -2.45
CA ASP A 15 -19.76 -2.57 -1.68
C ASP A 15 -20.18 -3.78 -2.53
N GLU A 16 -21.22 -3.64 -3.34
CA GLU A 16 -21.67 -4.68 -4.28
C GLU A 16 -20.60 -4.98 -5.35
N GLU A 17 -19.92 -3.95 -5.81
CA GLU A 17 -18.80 -4.08 -6.75
C GLU A 17 -17.63 -4.84 -6.11
N ARG A 18 -17.29 -4.51 -4.87
CA ARG A 18 -16.22 -5.18 -4.10
C ARG A 18 -16.51 -6.66 -3.91
N ASP A 19 -17.73 -7.01 -3.50
CA ASP A 19 -18.14 -8.40 -3.27
C ASP A 19 -18.16 -9.20 -4.58
N PHE A 20 -18.56 -8.57 -5.68
CA PHE A 20 -18.49 -9.18 -7.01
C PHE A 20 -17.05 -9.44 -7.45
N TRP A 21 -16.15 -8.45 -7.33
CA TRP A 21 -14.74 -8.62 -7.70
C TRP A 21 -13.96 -9.55 -6.77
N ALA A 22 -14.43 -9.76 -5.53
CA ALA A 22 -13.85 -10.75 -4.63
C ALA A 22 -14.05 -12.20 -5.13
N THR A 23 -15.07 -12.43 -5.95
CA THR A 23 -15.44 -13.77 -6.45
C THR A 23 -15.24 -13.95 -7.95
N ALA A 24 -15.22 -12.86 -8.73
CA ALA A 24 -15.10 -12.91 -10.18
C ALA A 24 -13.64 -12.84 -10.67
N ASP A 25 -13.30 -13.62 -11.69
CA ASP A 25 -12.01 -13.51 -12.39
C ASP A 25 -12.00 -12.27 -13.30
N SER A 26 -11.22 -11.27 -12.88
CA SER A 26 -10.99 -10.01 -13.59
C SER A 26 -10.35 -10.18 -14.98
N SER A 27 -9.74 -11.33 -15.29
CA SER A 27 -9.15 -11.65 -16.60
C SER A 27 -10.17 -11.89 -17.73
N GLU A 28 -11.45 -12.03 -17.36
CA GLU A 28 -12.58 -12.21 -18.28
C GLU A 28 -13.27 -10.90 -18.66
N TYR A 29 -13.05 -9.84 -17.87
CA TYR A 29 -13.69 -8.54 -18.01
C TYR A 29 -12.72 -7.45 -18.48
N PHE A 30 -11.43 -7.54 -18.13
CA PHE A 30 -10.43 -6.53 -18.47
C PHE A 30 -9.32 -7.05 -19.38
N ASP A 31 -8.90 -6.20 -20.32
CA ASP A 31 -7.69 -6.41 -21.13
C ASP A 31 -6.47 -5.94 -20.32
N TRP A 32 -5.88 -6.87 -19.57
CA TRP A 32 -4.67 -6.61 -18.77
C TRP A 32 -3.48 -6.12 -19.60
N ASN A 33 -3.49 -6.35 -20.92
CA ASN A 33 -2.44 -5.85 -21.82
C ASN A 33 -2.54 -4.34 -22.08
N LYS A 34 -3.66 -3.71 -21.71
CA LYS A 34 -3.88 -2.25 -21.77
C LYS A 34 -3.89 -1.60 -20.38
N ALA A 35 -3.63 -2.37 -19.33
CA ALA A 35 -3.60 -1.83 -17.97
C ALA A 35 -2.38 -0.93 -17.79
N GLU A 36 -2.61 0.37 -17.59
CA GLU A 36 -1.57 1.32 -17.26
C GLU A 36 -1.31 1.31 -15.74
N ARG A 37 -0.04 1.46 -15.35
CA ARG A 37 0.32 1.71 -13.95
C ARG A 37 -0.19 3.09 -13.54
N VAL A 38 -1.38 3.14 -12.98
CA VAL A 38 -1.91 4.36 -12.36
C VAL A 38 -1.23 4.59 -11.02
N ILE A 39 -0.59 5.75 -10.90
CA ILE A 39 -0.16 6.30 -9.63
C ILE A 39 -1.39 6.98 -9.04
N PHE A 40 -1.72 6.67 -7.79
CA PHE A 40 -2.83 7.31 -7.08
C PHE A 40 -2.27 8.43 -6.18
N PRO A 41 -2.01 9.64 -6.70
CA PRO A 41 -1.36 10.71 -5.94
C PRO A 41 -2.21 11.21 -4.77
N ASN A 42 -3.54 10.98 -4.80
CA ASN A 42 -4.51 11.55 -3.87
C ASN A 42 -5.07 10.55 -2.84
N LEU A 43 -4.60 9.30 -2.82
CA LEU A 43 -4.94 8.38 -1.73
C LEU A 43 -4.19 8.85 -0.48
N LYS A 44 -4.93 9.44 0.47
CA LYS A 44 -4.36 9.80 1.77
C LYS A 44 -4.04 8.49 2.51
N PRO A 45 -2.77 8.20 2.84
CA PRO A 45 -2.46 7.03 3.65
C PRO A 45 -3.18 7.22 4.99
N SER A 46 -4.08 6.31 5.34
CA SER A 46 -4.70 6.31 6.67
C SER A 46 -3.61 6.10 7.71
N THR A 47 -3.46 7.03 8.65
CA THR A 47 -2.51 6.91 9.77
C THR A 47 -3.24 6.45 11.01
N GLU A 48 -2.77 5.35 11.61
CA GLU A 48 -3.25 4.85 12.90
C GLU A 48 -2.21 5.14 13.99
N THR A 49 -2.67 5.62 15.14
CA THR A 49 -1.78 5.88 16.29
C THR A 49 -1.64 4.60 17.10
N ILE A 50 -0.41 4.10 17.21
CA ILE A 50 -0.09 2.92 18.00
C ILE A 50 0.89 3.26 19.14
N SER A 51 0.74 2.57 20.27
CA SER A 51 1.70 2.61 21.38
C SER A 51 2.70 1.47 21.22
N LEU A 52 3.98 1.80 21.02
CA LEU A 52 5.06 0.82 20.86
C LEU A 52 6.10 0.98 21.97
N ARG A 53 6.50 -0.13 22.61
CA ARG A 53 7.62 -0.16 23.56
C ARG A 53 8.92 -0.45 22.80
N LEU A 54 9.92 0.40 22.99
CA LEU A 54 11.25 0.24 22.41
C LEU A 54 12.32 0.19 23.52
N PRO A 55 13.40 -0.60 23.36
CA PRO A 55 14.55 -0.51 24.24
C PRO A 55 15.17 0.89 24.21
N GLN A 56 15.58 1.40 25.38
CA GLN A 56 16.10 2.76 25.52
C GLN A 56 17.33 3.02 24.64
N TYR A 57 18.26 2.05 24.56
CA TYR A 57 19.47 2.16 23.74
C TYR A 57 19.14 2.32 22.25
N LEU A 58 18.11 1.62 21.76
CA LEU A 58 17.70 1.67 20.37
C LEU A 58 17.07 3.02 20.05
N LEU A 59 16.19 3.52 20.91
CA LEU A 59 15.59 4.85 20.75
C LEU A 59 16.66 5.94 20.73
N ALA A 60 17.68 5.86 21.60
CA ALA A 60 18.79 6.80 21.62
C ALA A 60 19.57 6.78 20.29
N ARG A 61 19.88 5.59 19.76
CA ARG A 61 20.57 5.44 18.48
C ARG A 61 19.77 6.01 17.31
N ILE A 62 18.45 5.78 17.29
CA ILE A 62 17.56 6.32 16.25
C ILE A 62 17.56 7.85 16.30
N LYS A 63 17.46 8.45 17.50
CA LYS A 63 17.52 9.92 17.67
C LYS A 63 18.85 10.50 17.17
N GLN A 64 19.97 9.83 17.44
CA GLN A 64 21.28 10.25 16.94
C GLN A 64 21.33 10.25 15.40
N ILE A 65 20.87 9.18 14.77
CA ILE A 65 20.85 9.06 13.30
C ILE A 65 19.89 10.09 12.69
N ALA A 66 18.74 10.31 13.32
CA ALA A 66 17.74 11.27 12.88
C ALA A 66 18.29 12.70 12.89
N ASN A 67 19.01 13.08 13.96
CA ASN A 67 19.68 14.37 14.05
C ASN A 67 20.77 14.52 12.98
N PHE A 68 21.60 13.49 12.77
CA PHE A 68 22.62 13.50 11.72
C PHE A 68 22.03 13.66 10.31
N LYS A 69 20.84 13.09 10.07
CA LYS A 69 20.11 13.17 8.80
C LYS A 69 19.21 14.41 8.69
N ASP A 70 19.20 15.27 9.70
CA ASP A 70 18.31 16.43 9.82
C ASP A 70 16.82 16.09 9.59
N VAL A 71 16.36 15.00 10.21
CA VAL A 71 14.96 14.55 10.15
C VAL A 71 14.40 14.26 11.54
N PRO A 72 13.08 14.39 11.76
CA PRO A 72 12.46 13.95 13.01
C PRO A 72 12.63 12.45 13.22
N TYR A 73 12.95 12.03 14.44
CA TYR A 73 13.16 10.61 14.76
C TYR A 73 11.93 9.73 14.46
N GLN A 74 10.72 10.28 14.63
CA GLN A 74 9.47 9.58 14.30
C GLN A 74 9.34 9.35 12.79
N SER A 75 9.71 10.34 11.97
CA SER A 75 9.75 10.20 10.51
C SER A 75 10.79 9.16 10.09
N LEU A 76 11.96 9.16 10.73
CA LEU A 76 13.00 8.16 10.46
C LEU A 76 12.52 6.73 10.79
N ILE A 77 11.81 6.55 11.91
CA ILE A 77 11.21 5.25 12.27
C ILE A 77 10.26 4.78 11.18
N LYS A 78 9.39 5.66 10.67
CA LYS A 78 8.45 5.32 9.60
C LYS A 78 9.17 4.87 8.32
N ILE A 79 10.23 5.58 7.93
CA ILE A 79 11.03 5.24 6.75
C ILE A 79 11.67 3.86 6.91
N PHE A 80 12.35 3.61 8.04
CA PHE A 80 13.01 2.32 8.28
C PHE A 80 12.02 1.14 8.33
N LEU A 81 10.85 1.32 8.95
CA LEU A 81 9.82 0.29 8.96
C LEU A 81 9.29 0.01 7.55
N ALA A 82 8.98 1.05 6.78
CA ALA A 82 8.51 0.90 5.41
C ALA A 82 9.53 0.18 4.52
N GLU A 83 10.82 0.55 4.61
CA GLU A 83 11.90 -0.11 3.88
C GLU A 83 12.04 -1.59 4.28
N ARG A 84 11.97 -1.91 5.58
CA ARG A 84 12.10 -3.29 6.06
C ARG A 84 10.93 -4.15 5.58
N VAL A 85 9.71 -3.66 5.69
CA VAL A 85 8.50 -4.36 5.22
C VAL A 85 8.55 -4.58 3.71
N ALA A 86 8.92 -3.54 2.94
CA ALA A 86 9.04 -3.66 1.49
C ALA A 86 10.10 -4.68 1.05
N LYS A 87 11.16 -4.89 1.84
CA LYS A 87 12.15 -5.95 1.58
C LYS A 87 11.58 -7.34 1.85
N GLU A 88 10.83 -7.51 2.93
CA GLU A 88 10.23 -8.81 3.30
C GLU A 88 9.12 -9.22 2.33
N LEU A 89 8.31 -8.28 1.83
CA LEU A 89 7.25 -8.58 0.85
C LEU A 89 7.77 -8.89 -0.56
N LYS A 90 9.05 -8.60 -0.84
CA LYS A 90 9.69 -8.90 -2.14
C LYS A 90 10.45 -10.23 -2.13
N GLY A 91 10.64 -10.85 -0.97
CA GLY A 91 11.17 -12.21 -0.83
C GLY A 91 10.06 -13.23 -0.97
#